data_AF-A0A0P9T4D4-F1
#
_entry.id   AF-A0A0P9T4D4-F1
#
_cell.length_a   1.000
_cell.length_b   1.000
_cell.length_c   1.000
_cell.angle_alpha   90.00
_cell.angle_beta   90.00
_cell.angle_gamma   90.00
#
_symmetry.space_group_name_H-M   'P 1'
#
loop_
_entity.id
_entity.type
_entity.pdbx_description
1 polymer ?
#
loop_
_entity_poly.entity_id
_entity_poly.type
_entity_poly.pdbx_seq_one_letter_code
_entity_poly.pdbx_strand_id
1 'polypeptide(L)' 'MALRGALIHGSRLVIIGAGFIGLEVAATARALGCQVMLLEAGPRLAGRVLPEEVSRALLDLHRQHGVDVQLNVVL' A
#
# COMPACT_ATOMS: atom_id res chain seq x y z
N MET A 1 -20.19 1.68 -6.85
CA MET A 1 -18.93 1.58 -6.09
C MET A 1 -18.29 2.96 -5.97
N ALA A 2 -18.40 3.61 -4.81
CA ALA A 2 -17.96 5.00 -4.59
C ALA A 2 -16.43 5.17 -4.68
N LEU A 3 -15.64 4.21 -4.18
CA LEU A 3 -14.19 4.30 -4.20
C LEU A 3 -13.62 4.37 -5.63
N ARG A 4 -14.11 3.53 -6.54
CA ARG A 4 -13.65 3.52 -7.95
C ARG A 4 -13.82 4.88 -8.63
N GLY A 5 -14.91 5.60 -8.33
CA GLY A 5 -15.14 6.94 -8.89
C GLY A 5 -14.21 8.02 -8.30
N ALA A 6 -13.68 7.80 -7.10
CA ALA A 6 -12.78 8.71 -6.42
C ALA A 6 -11.30 8.51 -6.81
N LEU A 7 -10.92 7.33 -7.32
CA LEU A 7 -9.55 7.02 -7.77
C LEU A 7 -9.28 7.62 -9.16
N ILE A 8 -9.12 8.94 -9.20
CA ILE A 8 -8.76 9.69 -10.40
C ILE A 8 -7.29 10.10 -10.36
N HIS A 9 -6.72 10.32 -11.54
CA HIS A 9 -5.31 10.75 -11.68
C HIS A 9 -5.01 11.99 -10.83
N GLY A 10 -3.90 11.97 -10.10
CA GLY A 10 -3.49 13.06 -9.20
C GLY A 10 -4.18 13.12 -7.84
N SER A 11 -5.22 12.32 -7.60
CA SER A 11 -5.85 12.22 -6.27
C SER A 11 -4.88 11.63 -5.24
N ARG A 12 -5.09 11.96 -3.95
CA ARG A 12 -4.27 11.45 -2.84
C ARG A 12 -5.08 10.43 -2.05
N LEU A 13 -4.50 9.26 -1.84
CA LEU A 13 -5.12 8.14 -1.13
C LEU A 13 -4.23 7.72 0.04
N VAL A 14 -4.81 7.66 1.24
CA VAL A 14 -4.20 7.01 2.40
C VAL A 14 -4.88 5.66 2.59
N ILE A 15 -4.07 4.60 2.73
CA ILE A 15 -4.52 3.24 3.01
C ILE A 15 -3.98 2.84 4.38
N ILE A 16 -4.86 2.32 5.23
CA ILE A 16 -4.52 1.84 6.57
C ILE A 16 -4.56 0.32 6.57
N GLY A 17 -3.41 -0.30 6.84
CA GLY A 17 -3.19 -1.74 6.82
C GLY A 17 -2.59 -2.22 5.51
N ALA A 18 -1.45 -2.92 5.61
CA ALA A 18 -0.70 -3.51 4.51
C ALA A 18 -0.82 -5.04 4.44
N GLY A 19 -2.05 -5.53 4.60
CA GLY A 19 -2.42 -6.88 4.15
C GLY A 19 -2.66 -6.93 2.64
N PHE A 20 -3.00 -8.11 2.10
CA PHE A 20 -3.20 -8.30 0.65
C PHE A 20 -4.13 -7.28 0.00
N ILE A 21 -5.29 -7.00 0.62
CA ILE A 21 -6.25 -6.01 0.09
C ILE A 21 -5.62 -4.61 0.01
N GLY A 22 -4.95 -4.17 1.07
CA GLY A 22 -4.32 -2.84 1.10
C GLY A 22 -3.23 -2.71 0.03
N LEU A 23 -2.45 -3.78 -0.19
CA LEU A 23 -1.40 -3.85 -1.20
C LEU A 23 -1.97 -3.83 -2.63
N GLU A 24 -3.00 -4.64 -2.91
CA GLU A 24 -3.66 -4.67 -4.22
C GLU A 24 -4.33 -3.32 -4.56
N VAL A 25 -4.98 -2.70 -3.57
CA VAL A 25 -5.56 -1.36 -3.73
C VAL A 25 -4.47 -0.31 -3.94
N ALA A 26 -3.35 -0.38 -3.22
CA ALA A 26 -2.22 0.53 -3.39
C ALA A 26 -1.65 0.45 -4.81
N ALA A 27 -1.37 -0.77 -5.30
CA ALA A 27 -0.87 -1.01 -6.65
C ALA A 27 -1.86 -0.50 -7.71
N THR A 28 -3.15 -0.80 -7.54
CA THR A 28 -4.20 -0.36 -8.46
C THR A 28 -4.32 1.17 -8.49
N ALA A 29 -4.35 1.82 -7.32
CA ALA A 29 -4.46 3.27 -7.23
C ALA A 29 -3.22 3.97 -7.84
N ARG A 30 -2.02 3.42 -7.65
CA ARG A 30 -0.81 3.89 -8.33
C ARG A 30 -0.89 3.75 -9.84
N ALA A 31 -1.37 2.61 -10.35
CA ALA A 31 -1.58 2.40 -11.79
C ALA A 31 -2.60 3.39 -12.38
N LEU A 32 -3.59 3.83 -11.59
CA LEU A 32 -4.55 4.89 -11.95
C LEU A 32 -3.97 6.32 -11.80
N GLY A 33 -2.72 6.45 -11.37
CA GLY A 33 -2.04 7.74 -11.22
C GLY A 33 -2.36 8.50 -9.93
N CYS A 34 -2.91 7.82 -8.92
CA CYS A 34 -3.12 8.42 -7.59
C CYS A 34 -1.79 8.50 -6.83
N GLN A 35 -1.60 9.50 -5.98
CA GLN A 35 -0.54 9.51 -4.97
C GLN A 35 -1.00 8.64 -3.79
N VAL A 36 -0.23 7.61 -3.43
CA VAL A 36 -0.65 6.64 -2.42
C VAL A 36 0.32 6.64 -1.25
N MET A 37 -0.23 6.76 -0.04
CA MET A 37 0.44 6.48 1.22
C MET A 37 -0.18 5.24 1.87
N LEU A 38 0.64 4.28 2.25
CA LEU A 38 0.24 3.04 2.89
C LEU A 38 0.86 2.97 4.28
N LEU A 39 0.00 2.90 5.29
CA LEU A 39 0.38 2.85 6.70
C LEU A 39 0.17 1.44 7.24
N GLU A 40 1.18 0.87 7.87
CA GLU A 40 1.11 -0.44 8.52
C GLU A 40 1.57 -0.33 9.97
N ALA A 41 0.81 -0.93 10.89
CA ALA A 41 1.13 -0.94 12.30
C ALA A 41 2.29 -1.89 12.63
N GLY A 42 2.42 -2.98 11.89
CA GLY A 42 3.50 -3.94 12.04
C GLY A 42 4.82 -3.51 11.38
N PRO A 43 5.89 -4.26 11.64
CA PRO A 43 7.23 -3.97 11.11
C PRO A 43 7.44 -4.41 9.65
N ARG A 44 6.45 -5.05 9.01
CA ARG A 44 6.57 -5.60 7.65
C ARG A 44 5.21 -5.89 7.02
N LEU A 45 5.15 -5.83 5.68
CA LEU A 45 3.94 -6.05 4.89
C LEU A 45 3.47 -7.50 4.98
N ALA A 46 2.15 -7.70 5.07
CA ALA A 46 1.51 -9.01 5.17
C ALA A 46 2.19 -9.96 6.18
N GLY A 47 2.74 -9.42 7.27
CA GLY A 47 3.62 -10.15 8.20
C GLY A 47 2.96 -11.30 8.99
N ARG A 48 1.63 -11.46 8.87
CA ARG A 48 0.88 -12.60 9.44
C ARG A 48 0.88 -13.82 8.52
N VAL A 49 1.27 -13.66 7.25
CA VAL A 49 1.15 -14.68 6.21
C VAL A 49 2.46 -14.93 5.47
N LEU A 50 3.27 -13.88 5.25
CA LEU A 50 4.49 -13.98 4.46
C LEU A 50 5.75 -14.11 5.33
N PRO A 51 6.75 -14.91 4.89
CA PRO A 51 8.10 -14.83 5.43
C PRO A 51 8.73 -13.45 5.21
N GLU A 52 9.68 -13.11 6.07
CA GLU A 52 10.32 -11.79 6.08
C GLU A 52 10.97 -11.40 4.74
N GLU A 53 11.62 -12.35 4.08
CA GLU A 53 12.28 -12.13 2.78
C GLU A 53 11.27 -11.75 1.69
N VAL A 54 10.10 -12.40 1.70
CA VAL A 54 9.01 -12.10 0.76
C VAL A 54 8.39 -10.76 1.09
N SER A 55 8.13 -10.47 2.36
CA SER A 55 7.64 -9.14 2.80
C SER A 55 8.58 -8.02 2.38
N ARG A 56 9.91 -8.23 2.44
CA ARG A 56 10.91 -7.26 2.01
C ARG A 56 10.85 -7.03 0.50
N ALA A 57 10.82 -8.09 -0.29
CA ALA A 57 10.68 -7.99 -1.75
C ALA A 57 9.40 -7.24 -2.14
N LEU A 58 8.30 -7.48 -1.44
CA LEU A 58 7.01 -6.81 -1.67
C LEU A 58 7.06 -5.31 -1.31
N LEU A 59 7.78 -4.96 -0.25
CA LEU A 59 7.99 -3.58 0.18
C LEU A 59 8.78 -2.81 -0.88
N ASP A 60 9.89 -3.40 -1.33
CA ASP A 60 10.74 -2.81 -2.36
C ASP A 60 9.94 -2.63 -3.67
N LEU A 61 9.14 -3.64 -4.05
CA LEU A 61 8.27 -3.58 -5.21
C LEU A 61 7.26 -2.42 -5.13
N HIS A 62 6.57 -2.26 -3.99
CA HIS A 62 5.60 -1.18 -3.83
C HIS A 62 6.25 0.20 -3.87
N ARG A 63 7.41 0.36 -3.23
CA ARG A 63 8.19 1.60 -3.25
C ARG A 63 8.69 1.94 -4.65
N GLN A 64 9.16 0.95 -5.41
CA GLN A 64 9.57 1.13 -6.81
C GLN A 64 8.41 1.60 -7.69
N HIS A 65 7.18 1.20 -7.40
CA HIS A 65 5.96 1.69 -8.08
C HIS A 65 5.43 3.02 -7.51
N GLY A 66 6.17 3.66 -6.60
CA GLY A 66 5.87 4.99 -6.05
C GLY A 66 4.78 5.00 -4.99
N VAL A 67 4.53 3.88 -4.30
CA VAL A 67 3.76 3.88 -3.06
C VAL A 67 4.66 4.37 -1.92
N ASP A 68 4.22 5.38 -1.18
CA ASP A 68 4.86 5.79 0.06
C ASP A 68 4.44 4.83 1.19
N VAL A 69 5.35 3.99 1.67
CA VAL A 69 5.06 2.95 2.66
C VAL A 69 5.73 3.28 3.98
N GLN A 70 4.89 3.46 5.01
CA GLN A 70 5.30 3.70 6.40
C GLN A 70 4.92 2.49 7.26
N LEU A 71 5.93 1.88 7.86
CA LEU A 71 5.79 0.73 8.77
C LEU A 71 5.89 1.22 10.22
N ASN A 72 5.37 0.43 11.16
CA ASN A 72 5.34 0.77 12.59
C ASN A 72 4.57 2.06 12.90
N VAL A 73 3.47 2.33 12.18
CA VAL A 73 2.63 3.51 12.39
C VAL A 73 1.38 3.15 13.19
N VAL A 74 1.12 3.91 14.26
CA VAL A 74 -0.12 3.85 15.05
C VAL A 74 -0.81 5.21 14.95
N LEU A 75 -2.14 5.19 14.75
CA LEU A 75 -2.99 6.38 14.60
C LEU A 75 -3.66 6.77 15.92
#